data_AF-Q4S743-F1
#
_entry.id   AF-Q4S743-F1
#
_cell.length_a   1.000
_cell.length_b   1.000
_cell.length_c   1.000
_cell.angle_alpha   90.00
_cell.angle_beta   90.00
_cell.angle_gamma   90.00
#
_symmetry.space_group_name_H-M   'P 1'
#
loop_
_entity.id
_entity.type
_entity.pdbx_description
1 polymer ?
#
loop_
_entity_poly.entity_id
_entity_poly.type
_entity_poly.pdbx_seq_one_letter_code
_entity_poly.pdbx_strand_id
1 'polypeptide(L)'
;EESLQLMLQCDVVVYNISDSLTKEQVEEATGAITAFEAEMDSFSSKKILILVSTVMTCAVTKPRDQVRLRDNSVTVDSNKRGLMERCVYIQEDPDALLTEEEYRRRRPLPIYVVASGLQYGKGEHLLHYFFKMSWLMQLPEVPLFGEGTNYLPMIHVNDLAGVLQNIINLKPRSKYILAVDDSKNTLEEVVKIISETLGTGKLRKVPEYEASTMAAFQAKEWASLSVDLRLESFIIKDSFSLKWTSEDGLINNIESIVEEYRSARQLLPVRIFLFGPPAVGKTTVAEKLCRHYKIHHIKTREVTEEKIAQLVSGITQSTQQQANFAPLVLKKRSTLLSCGGHLPDHDLFEILQEKLNSNPCKNQGFVLDGFPNTYDQAKSIFSDDDALDQDRMFKQPVCNKAIAPEHMIVLEATDDFLTQRVQGLPQSDAEKMLYTQEEFVSRLKTFRQLSASYDSAADYFDELEIHPDNIEERKQRLAEESAERERRKKATLAEMTAQYEQWQRNLAEVKCQEEELMEACALPLRSYLMKTVVPPLSEALLDCSKIKPEDPVDYL
;
A
#
# COMPACT_ATOMS: atom_id res chain seq x y z
N GLU A 1 -0.19 -25.15 18.17
CA GLU A 1 0.35 -25.23 19.55
C GLU A 1 1.20 -24.01 19.91
N GLU A 2 2.17 -23.58 19.08
CA GLU A 2 2.97 -22.37 19.34
C GLU A 2 2.13 -21.09 19.55
N SER A 3 1.10 -20.87 18.73
CA SER A 3 0.19 -19.70 18.89
C SER A 3 -0.56 -19.71 20.22
N LEU A 4 -0.94 -20.89 20.72
CA LEU A 4 -1.63 -21.02 22.01
C LEU A 4 -0.68 -20.69 23.18
N GLN A 5 0.56 -21.17 23.13
CA GLN A 5 1.57 -20.85 24.16
C GLN A 5 1.86 -19.35 24.23
N LEU A 6 1.90 -18.66 23.09
CA LEU A 6 2.04 -17.19 23.04
C LEU A 6 0.80 -16.48 23.60
N MET A 7 -0.41 -16.95 23.29
CA MET A 7 -1.65 -16.40 23.87
C MET A 7 -1.69 -16.56 25.40
N LEU A 8 -1.21 -17.69 25.92
CA LEU A 8 -1.13 -17.96 27.37
C LEU A 8 -0.16 -17.01 28.09
N GLN A 9 0.85 -16.46 27.41
CA GLN A 9 1.78 -15.49 27.98
C GLN A 9 1.23 -14.05 27.97
N CYS A 10 0.30 -13.73 27.06
CA CYS A 10 -0.24 -12.38 26.89
C CYS A 10 -1.42 -12.07 27.82
N ASP A 11 -1.50 -10.83 28.32
CA ASP A 11 -2.66 -10.33 29.09
C ASP A 11 -3.82 -9.88 28.19
N VAL A 12 -3.49 -9.45 26.97
CA VAL A 12 -4.48 -9.02 25.97
C VAL A 12 -4.20 -9.77 24.67
N VAL A 13 -5.24 -10.37 24.12
CA VAL A 13 -5.18 -11.05 22.83
C VAL A 13 -6.17 -10.38 21.88
N VAL A 14 -5.68 -9.92 20.73
CA VAL A 14 -6.49 -9.35 19.65
C VAL A 14 -6.48 -10.33 18.49
N TYR A 15 -7.65 -10.80 18.09
CA TYR A 15 -7.83 -11.72 16.98
C TYR A 15 -8.59 -11.03 15.85
N ASN A 16 -8.02 -10.97 14.64
CA ASN A 16 -8.65 -10.29 13.51
C ASN A 16 -9.24 -11.28 12.51
N ILE A 17 -10.55 -11.17 12.24
CA ILE A 17 -11.28 -11.92 11.22
C ILE A 17 -11.89 -11.00 10.13
N SER A 18 -11.54 -9.71 10.10
CA SER A 18 -12.10 -8.75 9.13
C SER A 18 -11.65 -9.02 7.69
N ASP A 19 -10.44 -9.54 7.49
CA ASP A 19 -9.76 -9.49 6.19
C ASP A 19 -10.06 -10.71 5.29
N SER A 20 -10.46 -11.83 5.88
CA SER A 20 -10.83 -13.02 5.13
C SER A 20 -11.92 -13.81 5.84
N LEU A 21 -13.15 -13.62 5.39
CA LEU A 21 -14.31 -14.43 5.76
C LEU A 21 -14.25 -15.82 5.11
N THR A 22 -13.20 -16.57 5.44
CA THR A 22 -13.14 -18.01 5.22
C THR A 22 -13.71 -18.68 6.45
N LYS A 23 -14.53 -19.72 6.23
CA LYS A 23 -15.12 -20.50 7.31
C LYS A 23 -14.03 -21.09 8.22
N GLU A 24 -12.89 -21.42 7.63
CA GLU A 24 -11.68 -21.93 8.29
C GLU A 24 -11.10 -20.96 9.34
N GLN A 25 -11.00 -19.66 9.07
CA GLN A 25 -10.48 -18.70 10.06
C GLN A 25 -11.43 -18.44 11.22
N VAL A 26 -12.73 -18.53 10.97
CA VAL A 26 -13.74 -18.44 12.04
C VAL A 26 -13.71 -19.70 12.90
N GLU A 27 -13.56 -20.87 12.28
CA GLU A 27 -13.38 -22.15 12.99
C GLU A 27 -12.05 -22.17 13.77
N GLU A 28 -10.97 -21.62 13.21
CA GLU A 28 -9.68 -21.43 13.89
C GLU A 28 -9.80 -20.48 15.07
N ALA A 29 -10.45 -19.32 14.88
CA ALA A 29 -10.71 -18.36 15.95
C ALA A 29 -11.50 -19.01 17.09
N THR A 30 -12.57 -19.72 16.74
CA THR A 30 -13.45 -20.40 17.70
C THR A 30 -12.70 -21.51 18.43
N GLY A 31 -11.88 -22.28 17.72
CA GLY A 31 -11.02 -23.30 18.31
C GLY A 31 -9.99 -22.71 19.27
N ALA A 32 -9.34 -21.60 18.90
CA ALA A 32 -8.39 -20.89 19.75
C ALA A 32 -9.04 -20.33 21.01
N ILE A 33 -10.25 -19.77 20.89
CA ILE A 33 -11.04 -19.26 22.02
C ILE A 33 -11.43 -20.41 22.96
N THR A 34 -11.91 -21.52 22.41
CA THR A 34 -12.32 -22.69 23.20
C THR A 34 -11.15 -23.32 23.96
N ALA A 35 -9.99 -23.43 23.29
CA ALA A 35 -8.77 -23.92 23.92
C ALA A 35 -8.24 -22.97 25.01
N PHE A 36 -8.39 -21.66 24.80
CA PHE A 36 -8.02 -20.65 25.78
C PHE A 36 -8.98 -20.61 26.98
N GLU A 37 -10.27 -20.88 26.77
CA GLU A 37 -11.26 -21.07 27.84
C GLU A 37 -10.98 -22.31 28.69
N ALA A 38 -10.50 -23.40 28.07
CA ALA A 38 -10.17 -24.63 28.79
C ALA A 38 -9.02 -24.45 29.80
N GLU A 39 -8.11 -23.50 29.56
CA GLU A 39 -6.94 -23.23 30.39
C GLU A 39 -7.16 -22.09 31.42
N MET A 40 -8.40 -21.62 31.60
CA MET A 40 -8.73 -20.47 32.44
C MET A 40 -8.27 -20.58 33.91
N ASP A 41 -8.28 -21.78 34.46
CA ASP A 41 -7.89 -22.04 35.85
C ASP A 41 -6.37 -21.90 36.08
N SER A 42 -5.57 -21.91 35.00
CA SER A 42 -4.11 -21.77 35.05
C SER A 42 -3.62 -20.31 35.07
N PHE A 43 -4.51 -19.34 34.90
CA PHE A 43 -4.10 -17.94 34.69
C PHE A 43 -3.75 -17.19 35.98
N SER A 44 -2.55 -16.62 36.01
CA SER A 44 -2.08 -15.75 37.10
C SER A 44 -2.65 -14.32 37.04
N SER A 45 -3.16 -13.88 35.88
CA SER A 45 -3.67 -12.53 35.62
C SER A 45 -5.02 -12.55 34.90
N LYS A 46 -5.76 -11.42 34.97
CA LYS A 46 -7.02 -11.25 34.23
C LYS A 46 -6.72 -10.98 32.76
N LYS A 47 -6.97 -11.96 31.90
CA LYS A 47 -6.80 -11.84 30.45
C LYS A 47 -8.01 -11.18 29.77
N ILE A 48 -7.77 -10.46 28.68
CA ILE A 48 -8.79 -9.83 27.82
C ILE A 48 -8.65 -10.37 26.41
N LEU A 49 -9.79 -10.77 25.83
CA LEU A 49 -9.85 -11.17 24.44
C LEU A 49 -10.65 -10.13 23.64
N ILE A 50 -10.11 -9.69 22.52
CA ILE A 50 -10.78 -8.78 21.59
C ILE A 50 -10.81 -9.41 20.21
N LEU A 51 -12.02 -9.64 19.69
CA LEU A 51 -12.26 -10.12 18.34
C LEU A 51 -12.61 -8.94 17.44
N VAL A 52 -11.82 -8.73 16.38
CA VAL A 52 -12.10 -7.74 15.34
C VAL A 52 -12.81 -8.43 14.20
N SER A 53 -14.07 -8.05 13.97
CA SER A 53 -14.94 -8.53 12.90
C SER A 53 -15.34 -7.37 11.98
N THR A 54 -16.01 -7.65 10.88
CA THR A 54 -16.48 -6.63 9.93
C THR A 54 -18.01 -6.63 9.79
N VAL A 55 -18.59 -5.43 9.75
CA VAL A 55 -20.02 -5.24 9.42
C VAL A 55 -20.33 -5.54 7.95
N MET A 56 -19.31 -5.67 7.10
CA MET A 56 -19.49 -5.99 5.68
C MET A 56 -19.92 -7.44 5.44
N THR A 57 -19.89 -8.29 6.47
CA THR A 57 -20.40 -9.67 6.44
C THR A 57 -21.87 -9.78 6.06
N CYS A 58 -22.68 -8.77 6.39
CA CYS A 58 -24.11 -8.75 6.09
C CYS A 58 -24.38 -8.74 4.56
N ALA A 59 -23.34 -8.50 3.72
CA ALA A 59 -23.39 -8.61 2.26
C ALA A 59 -23.42 -10.05 1.72
N VAL A 60 -22.82 -10.99 2.46
CA VAL A 60 -22.57 -12.36 2.00
C VAL A 60 -23.73 -13.30 2.36
N THR A 61 -24.66 -12.83 3.20
CA THR A 61 -25.88 -13.55 3.56
C THR A 61 -26.96 -13.35 2.50
N LYS A 62 -27.46 -14.44 1.89
CA LYS A 62 -28.50 -14.40 0.83
C LYS A 62 -29.70 -13.51 1.24
N PRO A 63 -30.21 -12.64 0.34
CA PRO A 63 -31.38 -11.83 0.64
C PRO A 63 -32.63 -12.72 0.62
N ARG A 64 -33.24 -12.96 1.77
CA ARG A 64 -34.68 -13.25 1.84
C ARG A 64 -35.41 -11.92 2.04
N ASP A 65 -36.10 -11.51 0.98
CA ASP A 65 -37.09 -10.45 0.85
C ASP A 65 -36.60 -8.98 0.81
N GLN A 66 -36.51 -8.46 -0.42
CA GLN A 66 -36.18 -7.08 -0.82
C GLN A 66 -37.24 -6.01 -0.46
N VAL A 67 -38.13 -6.21 0.51
CA VAL A 67 -39.33 -5.34 0.63
C VAL A 67 -39.29 -4.30 1.76
N ARG A 68 -38.28 -4.22 2.64
CA ARG A 68 -38.39 -3.33 3.83
C ARG A 68 -37.12 -2.58 4.27
N LEU A 69 -36.40 -1.91 3.37
CA LEU A 69 -35.27 -1.04 3.76
C LEU A 69 -35.27 0.29 3.00
N ARG A 70 -36.44 0.90 2.74
CA ARG A 70 -36.50 2.23 2.11
C ARG A 70 -36.70 3.40 3.07
N ASP A 71 -37.25 3.18 4.25
CA ASP A 71 -37.50 4.27 5.20
C ASP A 71 -37.22 3.79 6.62
N ASN A 72 -36.14 4.31 7.19
CA ASN A 72 -35.91 4.67 8.59
C ASN A 72 -34.40 4.67 8.86
N SER A 73 -33.89 5.75 9.44
CA SER A 73 -32.63 5.71 10.18
C SER A 73 -32.76 4.57 11.20
N VAL A 74 -31.94 3.52 11.05
CA VAL A 74 -31.91 2.43 12.02
C VAL A 74 -31.21 2.97 13.25
N THR A 75 -31.97 3.56 14.16
CA THR A 75 -31.52 3.74 15.53
C THR A 75 -31.30 2.35 16.11
N VAL A 76 -30.05 2.05 16.47
CA VAL A 76 -29.64 0.78 17.09
C VAL A 76 -30.12 0.75 18.55
N ASP A 77 -31.41 1.00 18.79
CA ASP A 77 -31.97 1.02 20.14
C ASP A 77 -33.35 0.37 20.30
N SER A 78 -33.93 -0.22 19.26
CA SER A 78 -35.25 -0.87 19.43
C SER A 78 -35.54 -2.04 18.49
N ASN A 79 -34.54 -2.88 18.18
CA ASN A 79 -34.76 -4.26 17.74
C ASN A 79 -33.53 -5.14 18.01
N LYS A 80 -33.28 -5.43 19.29
CA LYS A 80 -32.12 -6.20 19.82
C LYS A 80 -32.06 -7.68 19.40
N ARG A 81 -32.76 -8.14 18.35
CA ARG A 81 -32.74 -9.56 17.92
C ARG A 81 -32.60 -9.76 16.41
N GLY A 82 -33.25 -8.96 15.57
CA GLY A 82 -33.32 -9.25 14.12
C GLY A 82 -32.13 -8.82 13.25
N LEU A 83 -31.39 -7.75 13.62
CA LEU A 83 -30.14 -7.37 12.93
C LEU A 83 -28.91 -8.06 13.54
N MET A 84 -28.98 -8.41 14.83
CA MET A 84 -27.92 -9.15 15.53
C MET A 84 -27.81 -10.59 15.01
N GLU A 85 -28.93 -11.29 14.75
CA GLU A 85 -28.94 -12.64 14.17
C GLU A 85 -28.32 -12.72 12.76
N ARG A 86 -28.08 -11.59 12.09
CA ARG A 86 -27.71 -11.56 10.66
C ARG A 86 -26.25 -11.23 10.38
N CYS A 87 -25.51 -10.68 11.34
CA CYS A 87 -24.12 -10.24 11.12
C CYS A 87 -23.10 -11.03 11.96
N VAL A 88 -23.45 -12.24 12.40
CA VAL A 88 -22.65 -12.96 13.38
C VAL A 88 -22.67 -14.47 13.09
N TYR A 89 -21.55 -15.00 12.56
CA TYR A 89 -21.24 -16.44 12.57
C TYR A 89 -20.78 -16.93 13.97
N ILE A 90 -21.00 -16.12 15.00
CA ILE A 90 -20.58 -16.30 16.40
C ILE A 90 -21.72 -15.76 17.30
N GLN A 91 -22.96 -16.13 16.98
CA GLN A 91 -24.12 -15.86 17.85
C GLN A 91 -24.86 -17.14 18.22
N GLU A 92 -24.23 -18.30 18.06
CA GLU A 92 -24.51 -19.33 19.03
C GLU A 92 -23.84 -18.85 20.32
N ASP A 93 -24.67 -18.35 21.23
CA ASP A 93 -24.32 -18.13 22.62
C ASP A 93 -23.50 -19.36 23.06
N PRO A 94 -22.20 -19.24 23.39
CA PRO A 94 -21.45 -20.39 23.90
C PRO A 94 -22.10 -20.95 25.19
N ASP A 95 -22.97 -20.15 25.81
CA ASP A 95 -23.76 -20.47 26.99
C ASP A 95 -25.14 -21.14 26.68
N ALA A 96 -25.59 -21.22 25.42
CA ALA A 96 -26.89 -21.82 25.07
C ALA A 96 -26.89 -23.36 25.08
N LEU A 97 -25.71 -23.99 25.16
CA LEU A 97 -25.53 -25.44 25.18
C LEU A 97 -25.13 -26.01 26.55
N LEU A 98 -25.00 -25.16 27.58
CA LEU A 98 -24.53 -25.56 28.91
C LEU A 98 -25.71 -25.70 29.90
N THR A 99 -25.62 -26.70 30.76
CA THR A 99 -26.62 -26.89 31.84
C THR A 99 -26.50 -25.79 32.90
N GLU A 100 -27.60 -25.41 33.57
CA GLU A 100 -27.63 -24.33 34.58
C GLU A 100 -26.56 -24.46 35.69
N GLU A 101 -26.10 -25.68 35.97
CA GLU A 101 -25.07 -25.98 36.96
C GLU A 101 -23.64 -25.66 36.46
N GLU A 102 -23.37 -25.72 35.15
CA GLU A 102 -22.09 -25.36 34.53
C GLU A 102 -21.95 -23.84 34.39
N TYR A 103 -23.06 -23.13 34.12
CA TYR A 103 -23.13 -21.67 34.05
C TYR A 103 -22.75 -20.99 35.38
N ARG A 104 -23.14 -21.59 36.51
CA ARG A 104 -22.83 -21.04 37.86
C ARG A 104 -21.37 -21.20 38.29
N ARG A 105 -20.58 -22.05 37.62
CA ARG A 105 -19.16 -22.29 37.95
C ARG A 105 -18.17 -21.42 37.19
N ARG A 106 -18.55 -20.86 36.03
CA ARG A 106 -17.62 -20.08 35.19
C ARG A 106 -17.63 -18.59 35.56
N ARG A 107 -16.45 -17.99 35.77
CA ARG A 107 -16.27 -16.53 35.63
C ARG A 107 -16.00 -16.27 34.15
N PRO A 108 -16.95 -15.76 33.35
CA PRO A 108 -16.73 -15.65 31.91
C PRO A 108 -15.52 -14.74 31.62
N LEU A 109 -14.65 -15.19 30.72
CA LEU A 109 -13.58 -14.36 30.20
C LEU A 109 -14.19 -13.09 29.57
N PRO A 110 -13.60 -11.90 29.78
CA PRO A 110 -14.09 -10.69 29.13
C PRO A 110 -13.71 -10.72 27.64
N ILE A 111 -14.64 -11.23 26.83
CA ILE A 111 -14.57 -11.21 25.36
C ILE A 111 -15.24 -9.94 24.85
N TYR A 112 -14.53 -9.17 24.04
CA TYR A 112 -15.05 -8.01 23.33
C TYR A 112 -15.10 -8.31 21.83
N VAL A 113 -16.21 -7.97 21.18
CA VAL A 113 -16.37 -8.06 19.72
C VAL A 113 -16.43 -6.65 19.17
N VAL A 114 -15.47 -6.30 18.33
CA VAL A 114 -15.39 -5.01 17.64
C VAL A 114 -15.77 -5.23 16.19
N ALA A 115 -16.93 -4.72 15.80
CA ALA A 115 -17.40 -4.77 14.43
C ALA A 115 -16.94 -3.51 13.69
N SER A 116 -15.90 -3.62 12.88
CA SER A 116 -15.36 -2.52 12.10
C SER A 116 -16.17 -2.29 10.82
N GLY A 117 -16.28 -1.04 10.41
CA GLY A 117 -16.59 -0.65 9.04
C GLY A 117 -15.53 -1.15 8.04
N LEU A 118 -15.68 -0.75 6.78
CA LEU A 118 -14.64 -0.92 5.78
C LEU A 118 -13.40 -0.14 6.18
N GLN A 119 -12.28 -0.85 6.33
CA GLN A 119 -11.03 -0.28 6.81
C GLN A 119 -10.30 0.47 5.68
N TYR A 120 -9.85 1.69 5.96
CA TYR A 120 -9.01 2.49 5.07
C TYR A 120 -7.83 3.12 5.81
N GLY A 121 -6.87 3.67 5.05
CA GLY A 121 -5.61 4.17 5.59
C GLY A 121 -4.43 3.24 5.29
N LYS A 122 -3.22 3.81 5.34
CA LYS A 122 -1.94 3.15 5.04
C LYS A 122 -1.78 2.64 3.61
N GLY A 123 -2.32 1.49 3.23
CA GLY A 123 -2.02 0.82 1.94
C GLY A 123 -3.24 0.41 1.13
N GLU A 124 -4.38 0.94 1.56
CA GLU A 124 -5.78 0.89 1.10
C GLU A 124 -6.31 -0.38 0.45
N HIS A 125 -6.05 -1.53 1.07
CA HIS A 125 -6.99 -2.67 1.16
C HIS A 125 -7.94 -2.86 -0.04
N LEU A 126 -9.26 -2.77 0.20
CA LEU A 126 -10.30 -2.98 -0.80
C LEU A 126 -10.41 -1.84 -1.81
N LEU A 127 -9.99 -0.61 -1.43
CA LEU A 127 -10.01 0.56 -2.31
C LEU A 127 -8.78 0.62 -3.23
N HIS A 128 -7.82 -0.29 -3.09
CA HIS A 128 -6.54 -0.28 -3.77
C HIS A 128 -6.71 -0.28 -5.29
N TYR A 129 -7.74 -0.97 -5.80
CA TYR A 129 -8.06 -0.95 -7.22
C TYR A 129 -8.26 0.49 -7.73
N PHE A 130 -9.08 1.29 -7.05
CA PHE A 130 -9.36 2.67 -7.46
C PHE A 130 -8.13 3.55 -7.32
N PHE A 131 -7.39 3.44 -6.21
CA PHE A 131 -6.13 4.17 -6.03
C PHE A 131 -5.11 3.83 -7.11
N LYS A 132 -4.95 2.55 -7.45
CA LYS A 132 -4.03 2.08 -8.49
C LYS A 132 -4.44 2.58 -9.88
N MET A 133 -5.73 2.52 -10.22
CA MET A 133 -6.22 2.97 -11.53
C MET A 133 -6.08 4.48 -11.68
N SER A 134 -6.46 5.25 -10.65
CA SER A 134 -6.29 6.70 -10.63
C SER A 134 -4.82 7.09 -10.67
N TRP A 135 -3.95 6.37 -9.93
CA TRP A 135 -2.51 6.64 -9.91
C TRP A 135 -1.85 6.36 -11.25
N LEU A 136 -2.16 5.25 -11.92
CA LEU A 136 -1.51 4.87 -13.18
C LEU A 136 -2.03 5.67 -14.38
N MET A 137 -3.24 6.23 -14.31
CA MET A 137 -3.89 7.02 -15.38
C MET A 137 -3.89 6.35 -16.75
N GLN A 138 -3.95 5.01 -16.80
CA GLN A 138 -4.00 4.25 -18.06
C GLN A 138 -5.30 4.48 -18.82
N LEU A 139 -6.37 4.78 -18.09
CA LEU A 139 -7.68 5.10 -18.64
C LEU A 139 -7.96 6.60 -18.43
N PRO A 140 -8.59 7.27 -19.40
CA PRO A 140 -8.96 8.68 -19.27
C PRO A 140 -9.98 8.94 -18.16
N GLU A 141 -10.78 7.90 -17.84
CA GLU A 141 -11.85 7.92 -16.85
C GLU A 141 -11.76 6.66 -15.99
N VAL A 142 -11.92 6.82 -14.67
CA VAL A 142 -11.86 5.72 -13.71
C VAL A 142 -13.19 4.96 -13.75
N PRO A 143 -13.18 3.62 -13.94
CA PRO A 143 -14.40 2.84 -14.00
C PRO A 143 -15.04 2.71 -12.61
N LEU A 144 -16.27 3.20 -12.49
CA LEU A 144 -17.14 2.99 -11.33
C LEU A 144 -18.13 1.87 -11.66
N PHE A 145 -18.10 0.79 -10.89
CA PHE A 145 -18.97 -0.37 -11.13
C PHE A 145 -20.36 -0.12 -10.52
N GLY A 146 -21.40 -0.18 -11.35
CA GLY A 146 -22.77 0.17 -10.96
C GLY A 146 -22.99 1.68 -10.82
N GLU A 147 -24.02 2.05 -10.05
CA GLU A 147 -24.38 3.45 -9.82
C GLU A 147 -23.57 4.12 -8.72
N GLY A 148 -23.04 3.35 -7.75
CA GLY A 148 -22.25 3.86 -6.63
C GLY A 148 -23.02 4.67 -5.59
N THR A 149 -24.36 4.64 -5.60
CA THR A 149 -25.23 5.37 -4.67
C THR A 149 -25.35 4.74 -3.28
N ASN A 150 -24.68 3.62 -3.06
CA ASN A 150 -24.71 2.87 -1.82
C ASN A 150 -23.79 3.50 -0.76
N TYR A 151 -24.26 3.52 0.49
CA TYR A 151 -23.51 4.06 1.63
C TYR A 151 -22.59 3.00 2.22
N LEU A 152 -21.32 3.37 2.39
CA LEU A 152 -20.30 2.49 2.94
C LEU A 152 -19.87 2.98 4.32
N PRO A 153 -20.16 2.23 5.41
CA PRO A 153 -19.61 2.55 6.72
C PRO A 153 -18.12 2.25 6.72
N MET A 154 -17.29 3.24 7.04
CA MET A 154 -15.84 3.15 6.96
C MET A 154 -15.18 3.45 8.31
N ILE A 155 -13.91 3.07 8.48
CA ILE A 155 -13.08 3.51 9.61
C ILE A 155 -11.61 3.51 9.23
N HIS A 156 -10.88 4.52 9.70
CA HIS A 156 -9.43 4.57 9.52
C HIS A 156 -8.72 3.52 10.40
N VAL A 157 -7.68 2.86 9.90
CA VAL A 157 -6.95 1.80 10.64
C VAL A 157 -6.36 2.31 11.96
N ASN A 158 -5.86 3.55 12.01
CA ASN A 158 -5.33 4.12 13.25
C ASN A 158 -6.45 4.42 14.27
N ASP A 159 -7.64 4.79 13.79
CA ASP A 159 -8.77 5.06 14.67
C ASP A 159 -9.36 3.76 15.22
N LEU A 160 -9.40 2.71 14.41
CA LEU A 160 -9.70 1.35 14.87
C LEU A 160 -8.72 0.91 15.96
N ALA A 161 -7.42 1.16 15.80
CA ALA A 161 -6.42 0.88 16.84
C ALA A 161 -6.67 1.69 18.12
N GLY A 162 -7.07 2.97 17.99
CA GLY A 162 -7.47 3.80 19.13
C GLY A 162 -8.69 3.25 19.87
N VAL A 163 -9.69 2.71 19.14
CA VAL A 163 -10.86 2.03 19.72
C VAL A 163 -10.42 0.81 20.52
N LEU A 164 -9.54 -0.02 19.97
CA LEU A 164 -9.01 -1.20 20.66
C LEU A 164 -8.25 -0.82 21.93
N GLN A 165 -7.42 0.21 21.88
CA GLN A 165 -6.70 0.72 23.04
C GLN A 165 -7.64 1.20 24.15
N ASN A 166 -8.73 1.89 23.79
CA ASN A 166 -9.73 2.34 24.76
C ASN A 166 -10.49 1.17 25.40
N ILE A 167 -10.79 0.11 24.64
CA ILE A 167 -11.41 -1.11 25.19
C ILE A 167 -10.50 -1.76 26.24
N ILE A 168 -9.20 -1.84 25.96
CA ILE A 168 -8.21 -2.42 26.88
C ILE A 168 -8.15 -1.62 28.19
N ASN A 169 -8.15 -0.30 28.08
CA ASN A 169 -7.99 0.61 29.23
C ASN A 169 -9.27 0.76 30.05
N LEU A 170 -10.40 1.05 29.39
CA LEU A 170 -11.66 1.42 30.04
C LEU A 170 -12.52 0.20 30.39
N LYS A 171 -12.31 -0.93 29.72
CA LYS A 171 -13.07 -2.19 29.91
C LYS A 171 -14.58 -1.94 29.97
N PRO A 172 -15.19 -1.46 28.87
CA PRO A 172 -16.58 -1.04 28.85
C PRO A 172 -17.52 -2.18 29.21
N ARG A 173 -18.73 -1.83 29.68
CA ARG A 173 -19.79 -2.80 30.01
C ARG A 173 -20.31 -3.51 28.76
N SER A 174 -20.47 -2.76 27.68
CA SER A 174 -20.88 -3.31 26.37
C SER A 174 -19.76 -4.16 25.79
N LYS A 175 -20.05 -5.44 25.51
CA LYS A 175 -19.11 -6.38 24.91
C LYS A 175 -19.04 -6.28 23.40
N TYR A 176 -20.11 -5.84 22.76
CA TYR A 176 -20.16 -5.58 21.33
C TYR A 176 -20.02 -4.08 21.06
N ILE A 177 -19.04 -3.71 20.21
CA ILE A 177 -18.70 -2.32 19.92
C ILE A 177 -18.63 -2.14 18.40
N LEU A 178 -19.41 -1.21 17.88
CA LEU A 178 -19.37 -0.83 16.48
C LEU A 178 -18.28 0.24 16.28
N ALA A 179 -17.36 0.00 15.35
CA ALA A 179 -16.27 0.90 15.02
C ALA A 179 -16.42 1.43 13.60
N VAL A 180 -17.06 2.60 13.48
CA VAL A 180 -17.26 3.35 12.23
C VAL A 180 -16.95 4.82 12.49
N ASP A 181 -16.46 5.52 11.47
CA ASP A 181 -16.32 6.98 11.47
C ASP A 181 -17.67 7.68 11.29
N ASP A 182 -17.67 9.02 11.36
CA ASP A 182 -18.89 9.82 11.25
C ASP A 182 -19.30 10.12 9.81
N SER A 183 -18.53 9.59 8.86
CA SER A 183 -18.72 9.89 7.46
C SER A 183 -19.86 9.08 6.87
N LYS A 184 -20.69 9.75 6.06
CA LYS A 184 -21.84 9.16 5.39
C LYS A 184 -21.67 9.30 3.90
N ASN A 185 -20.57 8.71 3.41
CA ASN A 185 -20.14 8.85 2.03
C ASN A 185 -20.66 7.68 1.19
N THR A 186 -21.06 7.99 -0.03
CA THR A 186 -21.41 6.99 -1.04
C THR A 186 -20.15 6.45 -1.73
N LEU A 187 -20.24 5.26 -2.33
CA LEU A 187 -19.13 4.71 -3.11
C LEU A 187 -18.73 5.64 -4.28
N GLU A 188 -19.70 6.27 -4.96
CA GLU A 188 -19.43 7.24 -6.03
C GLU A 188 -18.60 8.43 -5.52
N GLU A 189 -18.96 9.02 -4.38
CA GLU A 189 -18.23 10.15 -3.79
C GLU A 189 -16.80 9.76 -3.39
N VAL A 190 -16.63 8.57 -2.81
CA VAL A 190 -15.31 8.03 -2.44
C VAL A 190 -14.43 7.83 -3.68
N VAL A 191 -14.95 7.17 -4.72
CA VAL A 191 -14.17 6.94 -5.95
C VAL A 191 -13.90 8.25 -6.69
N LYS A 192 -14.83 9.21 -6.64
CA LYS A 192 -14.65 10.53 -7.22
C LYS A 192 -13.51 11.29 -6.57
N ILE A 193 -13.49 11.40 -5.23
CA ILE A 193 -12.42 12.13 -4.55
C ILE A 193 -11.05 11.48 -4.78
N ILE A 194 -10.99 10.15 -4.84
CA ILE A 194 -9.75 9.42 -5.18
C ILE A 194 -9.30 9.76 -6.61
N SER A 195 -10.24 9.80 -7.56
CA SER A 195 -9.94 10.17 -8.96
C SER A 195 -9.50 11.62 -9.10
N GLU A 196 -10.12 12.55 -8.37
CA GLU A 196 -9.77 13.98 -8.38
C GLU A 196 -8.38 14.23 -7.76
N THR A 197 -8.08 13.54 -6.66
CA THR A 197 -6.81 13.73 -5.94
C THR A 197 -5.63 13.07 -6.66
N LEU A 198 -5.81 11.85 -7.20
CA LEU A 198 -4.71 11.08 -7.77
C LEU A 198 -4.60 11.13 -9.30
N GLY A 199 -5.71 11.35 -9.99
CA GLY A 199 -5.83 11.18 -11.43
C GLY A 199 -6.51 12.36 -12.12
N THR A 200 -7.49 12.05 -12.99
CA THR A 200 -8.15 13.02 -13.87
C THR A 200 -9.43 13.63 -13.30
N GLY A 201 -9.95 13.09 -12.19
CA GLY A 201 -11.26 13.44 -11.62
C GLY A 201 -12.47 12.96 -12.41
N LYS A 202 -12.28 12.26 -13.54
CA LYS A 202 -13.38 11.79 -14.39
C LYS A 202 -13.73 10.35 -14.05
N LEU A 203 -15.03 10.08 -13.96
CA LEU A 203 -15.58 8.75 -13.69
C LEU A 203 -16.38 8.25 -14.89
N ARG A 204 -16.30 6.94 -15.13
CA ARG A 204 -17.11 6.23 -16.10
C ARG A 204 -17.91 5.14 -15.41
N LYS A 205 -19.24 5.26 -15.41
CA LYS A 205 -20.12 4.21 -14.90
C LYS A 205 -20.07 3.00 -15.84
N VAL A 206 -19.76 1.84 -15.30
CA VAL A 206 -19.70 0.55 -16.01
C VAL A 206 -20.61 -0.47 -15.32
N PRO A 207 -21.21 -1.41 -16.05
CA PRO A 207 -22.02 -2.46 -15.46
C PRO A 207 -21.26 -3.30 -14.42
N GLU A 208 -21.95 -3.79 -13.39
CA GLU A 208 -21.34 -4.54 -12.28
C GLU A 208 -20.59 -5.81 -12.74
N TYR A 209 -21.06 -6.48 -13.80
CA TYR A 209 -20.40 -7.68 -14.32
C TYR A 209 -18.99 -7.40 -14.87
N GLU A 210 -18.69 -6.13 -15.24
CA GLU A 210 -17.35 -5.76 -15.69
C GLU A 210 -16.32 -5.81 -14.56
N ALA A 211 -16.73 -5.72 -13.29
CA ALA A 211 -15.82 -5.84 -12.15
C ALA A 211 -15.05 -7.17 -12.17
N SER A 212 -15.75 -8.26 -12.50
CA SER A 212 -15.15 -9.59 -12.65
C SER A 212 -14.32 -9.70 -13.94
N THR A 213 -14.83 -9.17 -15.06
CA THR A 213 -14.14 -9.21 -16.36
C THR A 213 -12.81 -8.45 -16.34
N MET A 214 -12.77 -7.31 -15.65
CA MET A 214 -11.58 -6.49 -15.49
C MET A 214 -10.62 -7.02 -14.40
N ALA A 215 -10.95 -8.14 -13.75
CA ALA A 215 -10.26 -8.67 -12.58
C ALA A 215 -10.03 -7.59 -11.51
N ALA A 216 -11.01 -6.70 -11.34
CA ALA A 216 -10.93 -5.59 -10.40
C ALA A 216 -11.09 -6.07 -8.96
N PHE A 217 -12.02 -7.01 -8.74
CA PHE A 217 -12.37 -7.54 -7.42
C PHE A 217 -12.72 -9.03 -7.49
N GLN A 218 -12.43 -9.75 -6.41
CA GLN A 218 -13.01 -11.07 -6.15
C GLN A 218 -14.49 -10.95 -5.77
N ALA A 219 -15.25 -12.05 -5.89
CA ALA A 219 -16.69 -12.03 -5.58
C ALA A 219 -17.02 -11.56 -4.15
N LYS A 220 -16.19 -11.89 -3.16
CA LYS A 220 -16.38 -11.49 -1.75
C LYS A 220 -16.04 -10.01 -1.51
N GLU A 221 -14.99 -9.54 -2.17
CA GLU A 221 -14.55 -8.15 -2.15
C GLU A 221 -15.62 -7.24 -2.77
N TRP A 222 -16.14 -7.65 -3.93
CA TRP A 222 -17.25 -6.95 -4.58
C TRP A 222 -18.50 -6.92 -3.69
N ALA A 223 -18.88 -8.05 -3.09
CA ALA A 223 -20.02 -8.11 -2.19
C ALA A 223 -19.91 -7.05 -1.07
N SER A 224 -18.72 -6.86 -0.51
CA SER A 224 -18.47 -5.85 0.53
C SER A 224 -18.60 -4.40 0.02
N LEU A 225 -18.23 -4.12 -1.23
CA LEU A 225 -18.39 -2.81 -1.86
C LEU A 225 -19.82 -2.52 -2.33
N SER A 226 -20.64 -3.54 -2.58
CA SER A 226 -22.04 -3.39 -3.02
C SER A 226 -23.03 -3.17 -1.87
N VAL A 227 -22.54 -3.13 -0.63
CA VAL A 227 -23.36 -2.94 0.56
C VAL A 227 -23.91 -1.53 0.63
N ASP A 228 -25.18 -1.40 1.03
CA ASP A 228 -25.81 -0.12 1.38
C ASP A 228 -26.19 -0.13 2.86
N LEU A 229 -25.31 0.41 3.72
CA LEU A 229 -25.49 0.46 5.16
C LEU A 229 -25.26 1.88 5.69
N ARG A 230 -26.18 2.33 6.55
CA ARG A 230 -26.04 3.59 7.30
C ARG A 230 -25.95 3.26 8.78
N LEU A 231 -24.74 3.35 9.33
CA LEU A 231 -24.43 2.99 10.70
C LEU A 231 -23.87 4.20 11.45
N GLU A 232 -24.13 4.28 12.75
CA GLU A 232 -23.60 5.32 13.63
C GLU A 232 -23.07 4.67 14.91
N SER A 233 -21.86 5.05 15.34
CA SER A 233 -21.28 4.54 16.59
C SER A 233 -21.57 5.46 17.77
N PHE A 234 -22.54 5.06 18.62
CA PHE A 234 -22.88 5.82 19.83
C PHE A 234 -21.88 5.57 20.97
N ILE A 235 -21.43 4.33 21.16
CA ILE A 235 -20.55 3.94 22.28
C ILE A 235 -19.22 4.68 22.19
N ILE A 236 -18.67 4.81 20.97
CA ILE A 236 -17.38 5.45 20.77
C ILE A 236 -17.45 6.94 21.12
N LYS A 237 -18.48 7.65 20.65
CA LYS A 237 -18.66 9.09 20.90
C LYS A 237 -18.88 9.42 22.37
N ASP A 238 -19.71 8.62 23.04
CA ASP A 238 -20.13 8.93 24.41
C ASP A 238 -19.14 8.44 25.46
N SER A 239 -18.44 7.34 25.19
CA SER A 239 -17.66 6.63 26.22
C SER A 239 -16.15 6.69 26.03
N PHE A 240 -15.64 6.95 24.82
CA PHE A 240 -14.21 6.90 24.54
C PHE A 240 -13.63 8.29 24.29
N SER A 241 -12.44 8.54 24.83
CA SER A 241 -11.67 9.75 24.56
C SER A 241 -10.66 9.46 23.45
N LEU A 242 -11.13 9.36 22.21
CA LEU A 242 -10.27 9.11 21.05
C LEU A 242 -9.59 10.39 20.57
N LYS A 243 -8.31 10.27 20.23
CA LYS A 243 -7.66 11.24 19.35
C LYS A 243 -7.85 10.76 17.92
N TRP A 244 -8.93 11.21 17.30
CA TRP A 244 -9.25 10.82 15.93
C TRP A 244 -8.18 11.29 14.94
N THR A 245 -7.86 10.41 14.00
CA THR A 245 -7.05 10.68 12.82
C THR A 245 -7.96 11.13 11.68
N SER A 246 -9.13 10.51 11.53
CA SER A 246 -10.09 10.82 10.45
C SER A 246 -11.54 10.69 10.91
N GLU A 247 -11.95 11.53 11.87
CA GLU A 247 -13.34 11.56 12.39
C GLU A 247 -14.36 11.84 11.27
N ASP A 248 -14.07 12.85 10.43
CA ASP A 248 -14.90 13.25 9.29
C ASP A 248 -14.76 12.33 8.06
N GLY A 249 -14.03 11.23 8.20
CA GLY A 249 -13.87 10.17 7.20
C GLY A 249 -12.81 10.41 6.12
N LEU A 250 -12.82 9.51 5.14
CA LEU A 250 -11.84 9.45 4.05
C LEU A 250 -11.84 10.70 3.16
N ILE A 251 -13.01 11.23 2.81
CA ILE A 251 -13.11 12.35 1.83
C ILE A 251 -12.40 13.60 2.35
N ASN A 252 -12.62 13.96 3.61
CA ASN A 252 -12.04 15.17 4.19
C ASN A 252 -10.54 15.03 4.52
N ASN A 253 -10.06 13.79 4.66
CA ASN A 253 -8.67 13.48 5.04
C ASN A 253 -7.87 12.86 3.89
N ILE A 254 -8.34 12.98 2.64
CA ILE A 254 -7.77 12.27 1.48
C ILE A 254 -6.30 12.59 1.23
N GLU A 255 -5.86 13.83 1.48
CA GLU A 255 -4.46 14.24 1.28
C GLU A 255 -3.51 13.45 2.20
N SER A 256 -3.84 13.36 3.50
CA SER A 256 -3.10 12.56 4.47
C SER A 256 -3.10 11.08 4.09
N ILE A 257 -4.25 10.55 3.64
CA ILE A 257 -4.38 9.14 3.24
C ILE A 257 -3.53 8.84 2.00
N VAL A 258 -3.46 9.77 1.05
CA VAL A 258 -2.59 9.64 -0.13
C VAL A 258 -1.12 9.65 0.26
N GLU A 259 -0.71 10.47 1.22
CA GLU A 259 0.66 10.44 1.77
C GLU A 259 0.95 9.12 2.48
N GLU A 260 0.01 8.61 3.27
CA GLU A 260 0.12 7.29 3.89
C GLU A 260 0.28 6.19 2.84
N TYR A 261 -0.52 6.22 1.76
CA TYR A 261 -0.40 5.28 0.63
C TYR A 261 0.99 5.30 0.00
N ARG A 262 1.46 6.51 -0.29
CA ARG A 262 2.78 6.74 -0.88
C ARG A 262 3.87 6.17 0.01
N SER A 263 3.79 6.42 1.30
CA SER A 263 4.74 5.92 2.29
C SER A 263 4.68 4.39 2.41
N ALA A 264 3.49 3.80 2.57
CA ALA A 264 3.32 2.37 2.75
C ALA A 264 3.77 1.55 1.54
N ARG A 265 3.60 2.09 0.33
CA ARG A 265 3.99 1.43 -0.93
C ARG A 265 5.30 1.93 -1.52
N GLN A 266 5.99 2.85 -0.84
CA GLN A 266 7.24 3.46 -1.30
C GLN A 266 7.10 4.07 -2.71
N LEU A 267 5.96 4.72 -2.97
CA LEU A 267 5.67 5.39 -4.24
C LEU A 267 6.31 6.77 -4.23
N LEU A 268 7.62 6.80 -4.46
CA LEU A 268 8.41 8.03 -4.53
C LEU A 268 8.40 8.57 -5.97
N PRO A 269 7.99 9.84 -6.19
CA PRO A 269 7.99 10.44 -7.51
C PRO A 269 9.42 10.69 -8.00
N VAL A 270 9.79 10.09 -9.13
CA VAL A 270 11.13 10.23 -9.70
C VAL A 270 11.19 11.48 -10.57
N ARG A 271 11.94 12.50 -10.13
CA ARG A 271 12.06 13.79 -10.83
C ARG A 271 13.47 13.95 -11.40
N ILE A 272 13.59 13.87 -12.72
CA ILE A 272 14.88 13.87 -13.44
C ILE A 272 14.97 15.11 -14.32
N PHE A 273 16.10 15.79 -14.28
CA PHE A 273 16.47 16.82 -15.24
C PHE A 273 17.59 16.32 -16.16
N LEU A 274 17.34 16.34 -17.47
CA LEU A 274 18.36 16.00 -18.47
C LEU A 274 18.99 17.25 -19.05
N PHE A 275 20.28 17.41 -18.80
CA PHE A 275 21.09 18.52 -19.29
C PHE A 275 22.16 18.04 -20.28
N GLY A 276 22.61 18.91 -21.18
CA GLY A 276 23.65 18.57 -22.17
C GLY A 276 23.49 19.28 -23.52
N PRO A 277 24.45 19.13 -24.44
CA PRO A 277 24.48 19.85 -25.70
C PRO A 277 23.37 19.40 -26.67
N PRO A 278 23.01 20.22 -27.67
CA PRO A 278 22.05 19.83 -28.70
C PRO A 278 22.52 18.56 -29.45
N ALA A 279 21.57 17.77 -29.97
CA ALA A 279 21.82 16.52 -30.71
C ALA A 279 22.50 15.35 -29.97
N VAL A 280 22.86 15.47 -28.68
CA VAL A 280 23.48 14.35 -27.91
C VAL A 280 22.53 13.14 -27.73
N GLY A 281 21.22 13.37 -27.80
CA GLY A 281 20.19 12.34 -27.65
C GLY A 281 19.38 12.41 -26.36
N LYS A 282 19.34 13.58 -25.67
CA LYS A 282 18.53 13.81 -24.46
C LYS A 282 17.10 13.32 -24.61
N THR A 283 16.40 13.74 -25.67
CA THR A 283 15.02 13.34 -25.95
C THR A 283 14.85 11.83 -26.11
N THR A 284 15.80 11.14 -26.77
CA THR A 284 15.77 9.68 -26.90
C THR A 284 15.98 8.98 -25.56
N VAL A 285 16.83 9.51 -24.69
CA VAL A 285 17.05 8.99 -23.34
C VAL A 285 15.82 9.26 -22.46
N ALA A 286 15.25 10.46 -22.52
CA ALA A 286 14.02 10.82 -21.82
C ALA A 286 12.88 9.88 -22.19
N GLU A 287 12.64 9.64 -23.49
CA GLU A 287 11.60 8.72 -23.93
C GLU A 287 11.79 7.30 -23.38
N LYS A 288 13.04 6.81 -23.33
CA LYS A 288 13.35 5.50 -22.74
C LYS A 288 13.11 5.48 -21.23
N LEU A 289 13.52 6.52 -20.52
CA LEU A 289 13.30 6.66 -19.07
C LEU A 289 11.80 6.73 -18.76
N CYS A 290 11.05 7.57 -19.47
CA CYS A 290 9.60 7.70 -19.32
C CYS A 290 8.87 6.39 -19.56
N ARG A 291 9.26 5.61 -20.58
CA ARG A 291 8.67 4.28 -20.84
C ARG A 291 9.01 3.26 -19.76
N HIS A 292 10.25 3.26 -19.27
CA HIS A 292 10.71 2.29 -18.29
C HIS A 292 10.10 2.54 -16.90
N TYR A 293 10.16 3.78 -16.42
CA TYR A 293 9.66 4.17 -15.11
C TYR A 293 8.18 4.56 -15.10
N LYS A 294 7.53 4.64 -16.27
CA LYS A 294 6.14 5.10 -16.44
C LYS A 294 5.92 6.48 -15.83
N ILE A 295 6.81 7.41 -16.18
CA ILE A 295 6.78 8.82 -15.73
C ILE A 295 6.57 9.76 -16.91
N HIS A 296 6.25 11.02 -16.63
CA HIS A 296 5.85 11.99 -17.64
C HIS A 296 7.06 12.63 -18.34
N HIS A 297 7.04 12.67 -19.68
CA HIS A 297 8.01 13.43 -20.46
C HIS A 297 7.56 14.88 -20.55
N ILE A 298 8.34 15.80 -20.00
CA ILE A 298 8.04 17.22 -20.04
C ILE A 298 8.97 17.89 -21.07
N LYS A 299 8.39 18.27 -22.21
CA LYS A 299 9.03 19.12 -23.22
C LYS A 299 8.31 20.46 -23.28
N THR A 300 9.08 21.54 -23.27
CA THR A 300 8.60 22.92 -23.30
C THR A 300 7.55 23.17 -24.39
N ARG A 301 7.80 22.68 -25.62
CA ARG A 301 6.88 22.84 -26.76
C ARG A 301 5.57 22.07 -26.58
N GLU A 302 5.64 20.81 -26.16
CA GLU A 302 4.47 19.95 -25.99
C GLU A 302 3.55 20.47 -24.88
N VAL A 303 4.12 20.90 -23.74
CA VAL A 303 3.34 21.49 -22.63
C VAL A 303 2.65 22.79 -23.06
N THR A 304 3.36 23.61 -23.83
CA THR A 304 2.82 24.85 -24.37
C THR A 304 1.65 24.59 -25.32
N GLU A 305 1.82 23.67 -26.28
CA GLU A 305 0.80 23.28 -27.24
C GLU A 305 -0.43 22.66 -26.54
N GLU A 306 -0.21 21.80 -25.54
CA GLU A 306 -1.26 21.21 -24.71
C GLU A 306 -2.07 22.30 -23.98
N LYS A 307 -1.39 23.25 -23.33
CA LYS A 307 -2.07 24.34 -22.61
C LYS A 307 -2.88 25.22 -23.57
N ILE A 308 -2.34 25.52 -24.75
CA ILE A 308 -3.06 26.26 -25.80
C ILE A 308 -4.31 25.48 -26.23
N ALA A 309 -4.19 24.17 -26.48
CA ALA A 309 -5.33 23.34 -26.87
C ALA A 309 -6.42 23.30 -25.79
N GLN A 310 -6.04 23.18 -24.52
CA GLN A 310 -6.96 23.23 -23.38
C GLN A 310 -7.71 24.57 -23.32
N LEU A 311 -6.99 25.69 -23.41
CA LEU A 311 -7.59 27.02 -23.41
C LEU A 311 -8.56 27.23 -24.59
N VAL A 312 -8.23 26.69 -25.76
CA VAL A 312 -9.10 26.75 -26.95
C VAL A 312 -10.36 25.90 -26.75
N SER A 313 -10.23 24.70 -26.19
CA SER A 313 -11.37 23.80 -25.95
C SER A 313 -12.33 24.31 -24.86
N GLY A 314 -11.80 24.98 -23.83
CA GLY A 314 -12.60 25.58 -22.76
C GLY A 314 -13.49 26.72 -23.27
N ILE A 315 -13.01 27.51 -24.22
CA ILE A 315 -13.79 28.60 -24.86
C ILE A 315 -15.02 28.06 -25.60
N THR A 316 -14.93 26.87 -26.21
CA THR A 316 -16.06 26.22 -26.89
C THR A 316 -17.12 25.64 -25.96
N GLN A 317 -16.81 25.43 -24.67
CA GLN A 317 -17.75 24.85 -23.70
C GLN A 317 -18.44 25.90 -22.81
N SER A 318 -17.79 27.04 -22.55
CA SER A 318 -18.37 28.13 -21.75
C SER A 318 -19.08 29.17 -22.64
N THR A 319 -20.36 28.93 -22.93
CA THR A 319 -21.24 29.97 -23.51
C THR A 319 -21.73 30.89 -22.38
N GLN A 320 -21.51 32.20 -22.54
CA GLN A 320 -22.24 33.34 -21.94
C GLN A 320 -21.78 34.05 -20.65
N GLN A 321 -20.82 33.59 -19.84
CA GLN A 321 -20.42 34.40 -18.65
C GLN A 321 -18.92 34.34 -18.35
N GLN A 322 -18.08 34.95 -19.19
CA GLN A 322 -16.71 35.41 -18.86
C GLN A 322 -16.14 36.27 -20.00
N ALA A 323 -16.77 37.42 -20.27
CA ALA A 323 -16.39 38.32 -21.37
C ALA A 323 -15.04 39.06 -21.18
N ASN A 324 -14.33 38.85 -20.06
CA ASN A 324 -13.05 39.50 -19.78
C ASN A 324 -11.80 38.64 -20.06
N PHE A 325 -11.94 37.34 -20.33
CA PHE A 325 -10.81 36.44 -20.64
C PHE A 325 -10.53 36.28 -22.16
N ALA A 326 -11.51 36.61 -23.00
CA ALA A 326 -11.37 36.49 -24.47
C ALA A 326 -10.26 37.37 -25.10
N PRO A 327 -9.99 38.62 -24.65
CA PRO A 327 -8.96 39.46 -25.28
C PRO A 327 -7.53 38.98 -25.00
N LEU A 328 -7.28 38.41 -23.81
CA LEU A 328 -5.95 37.95 -23.38
C LEU A 328 -5.52 36.67 -24.09
N VAL A 329 -6.44 35.73 -24.30
CA VAL A 329 -6.19 34.49 -25.05
C VAL A 329 -5.99 34.77 -26.54
N LEU A 330 -6.76 35.70 -27.12
CA LEU A 330 -6.56 36.16 -28.50
C LEU A 330 -5.23 36.94 -28.66
N LYS A 331 -4.79 37.69 -27.64
CA LYS A 331 -3.50 38.38 -27.61
C LYS A 331 -2.33 37.41 -27.45
N LYS A 332 -2.41 36.40 -26.57
CA LYS A 332 -1.41 35.33 -26.47
C LYS A 332 -1.32 34.51 -27.76
N ARG A 333 -2.47 34.17 -28.37
CA ARG A 333 -2.56 33.49 -29.67
C ARG A 333 -2.03 34.33 -30.84
N SER A 334 -2.31 35.63 -30.88
CA SER A 334 -1.78 36.52 -31.93
C SER A 334 -0.28 36.75 -31.78
N THR A 335 0.25 36.85 -30.55
CA THR A 335 1.68 36.97 -30.27
C THR A 335 2.44 35.69 -30.68
N LEU A 336 1.87 34.51 -30.43
CA LEU A 336 2.38 33.22 -30.91
C LEU A 336 2.43 33.11 -32.44
N LEU A 337 1.39 33.59 -33.13
CA LEU A 337 1.31 33.60 -34.59
C LEU A 337 2.23 34.64 -35.24
N SER A 338 2.60 35.71 -34.52
CA SER A 338 3.47 36.78 -35.03
C SER A 338 4.94 36.64 -34.63
N CYS A 339 5.27 35.80 -33.62
CA CYS A 339 6.64 35.52 -33.17
C CYS A 339 7.14 34.11 -33.52
N GLY A 340 6.58 33.46 -34.55
CA GLY A 340 7.05 32.14 -35.00
C GLY A 340 6.97 31.02 -33.95
N GLY A 341 6.07 31.15 -32.96
CA GLY A 341 5.88 30.14 -31.90
C GLY A 341 6.68 30.34 -30.61
N HIS A 342 7.33 31.48 -30.39
CA HIS A 342 8.03 31.77 -29.13
C HIS A 342 7.15 32.57 -28.16
N LEU A 343 6.85 32.00 -26.99
CA LEU A 343 6.21 32.72 -25.87
C LEU A 343 7.27 33.51 -25.10
N PRO A 344 6.90 34.64 -24.49
CA PRO A 344 7.74 35.30 -23.49
C PRO A 344 8.10 34.33 -22.36
N ASP A 345 9.35 34.38 -21.89
CA ASP A 345 9.89 33.49 -20.86
C ASP A 345 9.00 33.43 -19.60
N HIS A 346 8.43 34.56 -19.18
CA HIS A 346 7.52 34.64 -18.04
C HIS A 346 6.27 33.75 -18.20
N ASP A 347 5.58 33.84 -19.35
CA ASP A 347 4.40 33.02 -19.63
C ASP A 347 4.78 31.54 -19.69
N LEU A 348 5.99 31.24 -20.18
CA LEU A 348 6.47 29.87 -20.27
C LEU A 348 6.78 29.27 -18.90
N PHE A 349 7.39 30.04 -17.99
CA PHE A 349 7.68 29.60 -16.64
C PHE A 349 6.40 29.28 -15.88
N GLU A 350 5.37 30.13 -15.96
CA GLU A 350 4.07 29.88 -15.33
C GLU A 350 3.43 28.58 -15.84
N ILE A 351 3.40 28.38 -17.16
CA ILE A 351 2.83 27.17 -17.78
C ILE A 351 3.60 25.93 -17.33
N LEU A 352 4.93 26.01 -17.24
CA LEU A 352 5.76 24.90 -16.80
C LEU A 352 5.57 24.61 -15.31
N GLN A 353 5.55 25.63 -14.45
CA GLN A 353 5.26 25.50 -13.02
C GLN A 353 3.90 24.88 -12.77
N GLU A 354 2.87 25.27 -13.52
CA GLU A 354 1.54 24.67 -13.46
C GLU A 354 1.59 23.17 -13.83
N LYS A 355 2.29 22.81 -14.91
CA LYS A 355 2.45 21.42 -15.33
C LYS A 355 3.21 20.59 -14.30
N LEU A 356 4.30 21.12 -13.74
CA LEU A 356 5.09 20.46 -12.70
C LEU A 356 4.29 20.28 -11.41
N ASN A 357 3.39 21.22 -11.10
CA ASN A 357 2.49 21.14 -9.95
C ASN A 357 1.26 20.24 -10.16
N SER A 358 1.06 19.71 -11.36
CA SER A 358 -0.06 18.81 -11.65
C SER A 358 0.08 17.46 -10.91
N ASN A 359 -1.05 16.86 -10.53
CA ASN A 359 -1.10 15.54 -9.87
C ASN A 359 -0.27 14.47 -10.61
N PRO A 360 -0.31 14.35 -11.95
CA PRO A 360 0.58 13.47 -12.72
C PRO A 360 2.06 13.56 -12.35
N CYS A 361 2.58 14.80 -12.28
CA CYS A 361 3.99 15.08 -12.07
C CYS A 361 4.36 14.97 -10.58
N LYS A 362 3.47 15.41 -9.69
CA LYS A 362 3.62 15.23 -8.24
C LYS A 362 3.60 13.76 -7.85
N ASN A 363 2.71 12.96 -8.45
CA ASN A 363 2.46 11.56 -8.11
C ASN A 363 3.52 10.62 -8.67
N GLN A 364 3.70 10.60 -9.99
CA GLN A 364 4.60 9.66 -10.66
C GLN A 364 6.02 10.21 -10.81
N GLY A 365 6.17 11.54 -10.85
CA GLY A 365 7.40 12.20 -11.27
C GLY A 365 7.42 12.52 -12.75
N PHE A 366 8.57 13.02 -13.21
CA PHE A 366 8.75 13.53 -14.56
C PHE A 366 10.22 13.50 -15.01
N VAL A 367 10.41 13.56 -16.33
CA VAL A 367 11.70 13.84 -16.97
C VAL A 367 11.59 15.16 -17.70
N LEU A 368 12.38 16.14 -17.25
CA LEU A 368 12.47 17.46 -17.85
C LEU A 368 13.58 17.48 -18.90
N ASP A 369 13.22 17.74 -20.16
CA ASP A 369 14.11 17.59 -21.33
C ASP A 369 14.71 18.93 -21.79
N GLY A 370 15.95 19.21 -21.38
CA GLY A 370 16.78 20.26 -21.99
C GLY A 370 16.35 21.70 -21.75
N PHE A 371 15.50 21.95 -20.75
CA PHE A 371 15.09 23.27 -20.28
C PHE A 371 14.84 23.21 -18.78
N PRO A 372 15.25 24.19 -17.97
CA PRO A 372 15.91 25.47 -18.28
C PRO A 372 17.35 25.33 -18.79
N ASN A 373 17.88 26.36 -19.46
CA ASN A 373 19.27 26.37 -19.94
C ASN A 373 20.18 27.35 -19.17
N THR A 374 19.62 28.44 -18.66
CA THR A 374 20.38 29.46 -17.90
C THR A 374 20.05 29.41 -16.40
N TYR A 375 20.94 29.98 -15.59
CA TYR A 375 20.75 30.09 -14.14
C TYR A 375 19.46 30.85 -13.80
N ASP A 376 19.24 32.02 -14.41
CA ASP A 376 18.06 32.86 -14.13
C ASP A 376 16.73 32.17 -14.50
N GLN A 377 16.73 31.35 -15.56
CA GLN A 377 15.56 30.54 -15.93
C GLN A 377 15.27 29.49 -14.85
N ALA A 378 16.29 28.76 -14.41
CA ALA A 378 16.14 27.75 -13.37
C ALA A 378 15.66 28.37 -12.06
N LYS A 379 16.26 29.50 -11.67
CA LYS A 379 15.85 30.27 -10.52
C LYS A 379 14.38 30.69 -10.62
N SER A 380 13.94 31.24 -11.74
CA SER A 380 12.54 31.70 -11.90
C SER A 380 11.52 30.56 -11.83
N ILE A 381 11.88 29.35 -12.28
CA ILE A 381 10.97 28.19 -12.29
C ILE A 381 10.91 27.50 -10.93
N PHE A 382 12.05 27.37 -10.25
CA PHE A 382 12.19 26.51 -9.06
C PHE A 382 12.33 27.26 -7.73
N SER A 383 12.47 28.60 -7.74
CA SER A 383 12.49 29.38 -6.50
C SER A 383 11.14 29.31 -5.79
N ASP A 384 11.19 29.28 -4.46
CA ASP A 384 10.01 29.31 -3.61
C ASP A 384 9.77 30.76 -3.13
N ASP A 385 8.95 31.52 -3.85
CA ASP A 385 8.64 32.92 -3.50
C ASP A 385 7.80 33.03 -2.21
N ASP A 386 7.16 31.94 -1.77
CA ASP A 386 6.33 31.88 -0.56
C ASP A 386 7.17 31.69 0.73
N ALA A 387 8.47 31.41 0.61
CA ALA A 387 9.37 31.17 1.74
C ALA A 387 10.06 32.45 2.26
N LEU A 388 9.41 33.62 2.17
CA LEU A 388 9.88 34.88 2.72
C LEU A 388 9.73 34.94 4.26
N ASP A 389 10.40 34.02 4.96
CA ASP A 389 10.74 34.23 6.37
C ASP A 389 11.93 35.20 6.44
N GLN A 390 11.73 36.32 7.12
CA GLN A 390 12.62 37.49 7.17
C GLN A 390 13.98 37.28 7.89
N ASP A 391 14.47 36.05 8.08
CA ASP A 391 15.58 35.83 9.01
C ASP A 391 16.55 34.70 8.58
N ARG A 392 17.13 34.79 7.37
CA ARG A 392 18.23 33.91 6.97
C ARG A 392 19.47 34.67 6.49
N MET A 393 20.45 34.79 7.40
CA MET A 393 21.82 35.25 7.15
C MET A 393 22.69 34.27 6.31
N PHE A 394 22.11 33.25 5.66
CA PHE A 394 22.83 32.27 4.84
C PHE A 394 22.26 32.21 3.41
N LYS A 395 23.14 32.44 2.42
CA LYS A 395 22.87 32.61 0.98
C LYS A 395 22.59 31.29 0.22
N GLN A 396 21.80 30.37 0.77
CA GLN A 396 21.37 29.21 -0.03
C GLN A 396 20.05 29.56 -0.75
N PRO A 397 19.96 29.37 -2.08
CA PRO A 397 18.70 29.57 -2.79
C PRO A 397 17.65 28.58 -2.25
N VAL A 398 16.48 29.10 -1.86
CA VAL A 398 15.37 28.26 -1.40
C VAL A 398 14.64 27.74 -2.64
N CYS A 399 14.68 26.43 -2.86
CA CYS A 399 13.96 25.79 -3.95
C CYS A 399 12.66 25.14 -3.47
N ASN A 400 11.63 25.20 -4.30
CA ASN A 400 10.40 24.48 -4.05
C ASN A 400 10.65 22.97 -4.26
N LYS A 401 10.79 22.25 -3.14
CA LYS A 401 11.09 20.80 -3.11
C LYS A 401 10.04 19.95 -3.83
N ALA A 402 8.82 20.44 -3.99
CA ALA A 402 7.74 19.69 -4.67
C ALA A 402 7.97 19.59 -6.18
N ILE A 403 8.54 20.64 -6.79
CA ILE A 403 8.76 20.72 -8.24
C ILE A 403 10.23 20.59 -8.65
N ALA A 404 11.17 20.78 -7.73
CA ALA A 404 12.59 20.65 -8.02
C ALA A 404 12.97 19.21 -8.41
N PRO A 405 13.79 19.00 -9.46
CA PRO A 405 14.37 17.71 -9.79
C PRO A 405 15.20 17.14 -8.62
N GLU A 406 15.17 15.82 -8.43
CA GLU A 406 16.02 15.11 -7.46
C GLU A 406 17.30 14.60 -8.09
N HIS A 407 17.25 14.31 -9.39
CA HIS A 407 18.37 13.76 -10.14
C HIS A 407 18.70 14.64 -11.34
N MET A 408 19.95 15.07 -11.43
CA MET A 408 20.48 15.75 -12.61
C MET A 408 21.37 14.81 -13.41
N ILE A 409 21.06 14.61 -14.68
CA ILE A 409 21.86 13.79 -15.59
C ILE A 409 22.41 14.69 -16.69
N VAL A 410 23.73 14.84 -16.70
CA VAL A 410 24.46 15.60 -17.73
C VAL A 410 24.97 14.63 -18.79
N LEU A 411 24.53 14.81 -20.03
CA LEU A 411 25.06 14.07 -21.17
C LEU A 411 26.18 14.87 -21.83
N GLU A 412 27.38 14.31 -21.85
CA GLU A 412 28.53 14.94 -22.49
C GLU A 412 28.88 14.28 -23.82
N ALA A 413 29.33 15.10 -24.77
CA ALA A 413 29.83 14.64 -26.06
C ALA A 413 30.75 15.70 -26.67
N THR A 414 31.67 15.28 -27.55
CA THR A 414 32.55 16.18 -28.32
C THR A 414 31.79 16.84 -29.47
N ASP A 415 32.19 18.06 -29.84
CA ASP A 415 31.56 18.81 -30.94
C ASP A 415 31.65 18.06 -32.29
N ASP A 416 32.75 17.35 -32.54
CA ASP A 416 32.95 16.53 -33.74
C ASP A 416 31.90 15.41 -33.84
N PHE A 417 31.71 14.67 -32.74
CA PHE A 417 30.70 13.61 -32.65
C PHE A 417 29.28 14.15 -32.89
N LEU A 418 28.93 15.29 -32.27
CA LEU A 418 27.61 15.89 -32.44
C LEU A 418 27.39 16.37 -33.88
N THR A 419 28.41 16.96 -34.48
CA THR A 419 28.36 17.44 -35.87
C THR A 419 28.21 16.28 -36.85
N GLN A 420 28.98 15.20 -36.69
CA GLN A 420 28.84 13.99 -37.50
C GLN A 420 27.45 13.37 -37.35
N ARG A 421 26.91 13.36 -36.13
CA ARG A 421 25.58 12.83 -35.86
C ARG A 421 24.48 13.64 -36.56
N VAL A 422 24.56 14.97 -36.53
CA VAL A 422 23.60 15.84 -37.23
C VAL A 422 23.72 15.68 -38.74
N GLN A 423 24.93 15.59 -39.28
CA GLN A 423 25.16 15.34 -40.71
C GLN A 423 24.60 13.99 -41.19
N GLY A 424 24.51 13.00 -40.30
CA GLY A 424 23.94 11.70 -40.61
C GLY A 424 22.40 11.63 -40.51
N LEU A 425 21.71 12.70 -40.09
CA LEU A 425 20.25 12.70 -39.98
C LEU A 425 19.56 12.90 -41.34
N PRO A 426 18.40 12.26 -41.58
CA PRO A 426 17.55 12.58 -42.71
C PRO A 426 17.15 14.06 -42.72
N GLN A 427 17.09 14.67 -43.91
CA GLN A 427 16.80 16.11 -44.05
C GLN A 427 15.46 16.51 -43.42
N SER A 428 14.42 15.66 -43.53
CA SER A 428 13.12 15.88 -42.91
C SER A 428 13.17 15.99 -41.38
N ASP A 429 14.03 15.18 -40.76
CA ASP A 429 14.17 15.15 -39.30
C ASP A 429 15.04 16.31 -38.81
N ALA A 430 16.07 16.66 -39.58
CA ALA A 430 16.92 17.82 -39.30
C ALA A 430 16.13 19.13 -39.36
N GLU A 431 15.25 19.30 -40.35
CA GLU A 431 14.36 20.47 -40.46
C GLU A 431 13.36 20.52 -39.29
N LYS A 432 12.74 19.39 -38.93
CA LYS A 432 11.79 19.31 -37.80
C LYS A 432 12.45 19.65 -36.45
N MET A 433 13.70 19.25 -36.25
CA MET A 433 14.44 19.47 -35.01
C MET A 433 15.22 20.80 -34.97
N LEU A 434 15.15 21.62 -36.02
CA LEU A 434 15.94 22.84 -36.20
C LEU A 434 17.45 22.57 -36.09
N TYR A 435 17.90 21.54 -36.80
CA TYR A 435 19.30 21.16 -36.96
C TYR A 435 19.84 21.50 -38.35
N THR A 436 19.37 22.61 -38.92
CA THR A 436 20.03 23.18 -40.10
C THR A 436 21.46 23.57 -39.76
N GLN A 437 22.37 23.57 -40.75
CA GLN A 437 23.80 23.70 -40.52
C GLN A 437 24.18 24.98 -39.75
N GLU A 438 23.46 26.08 -39.98
CA GLU A 438 23.70 27.35 -39.30
C GLU A 438 23.09 27.39 -37.89
N GLU A 439 21.84 26.92 -37.73
CA GLU A 439 21.13 26.94 -36.45
C GLU A 439 21.76 26.00 -35.43
N PHE A 440 22.17 24.79 -35.85
CA PHE A 440 22.80 23.82 -34.97
C PHE A 440 24.12 24.34 -34.41
N VAL A 441 24.99 24.88 -35.27
CA VAL A 441 26.29 25.42 -34.86
C VAL A 441 26.12 26.61 -33.92
N SER A 442 25.16 27.49 -34.21
CA SER A 442 24.81 28.61 -33.34
C SER A 442 24.39 28.13 -31.94
N ARG A 443 23.45 27.16 -31.87
CA ARG A 443 22.97 26.59 -30.59
C ARG A 443 24.07 25.89 -29.80
N LEU A 444 24.94 25.14 -30.49
CA LEU A 444 26.06 24.45 -29.85
C LEU A 444 27.04 25.46 -29.26
N LYS A 445 27.39 26.52 -30.00
CA LYS A 445 28.27 27.59 -29.52
C LYS A 445 27.68 28.29 -28.29
N THR A 446 26.40 28.67 -28.33
CA THR A 446 25.73 29.30 -27.18
C THR A 446 25.76 28.38 -25.96
N PHE A 447 25.47 27.09 -26.13
CA PHE A 447 25.52 26.12 -25.03
C PHE A 447 26.92 26.02 -24.40
N ARG A 448 27.98 25.96 -25.22
CA ARG A 448 29.36 25.90 -24.73
C ARG A 448 29.77 27.18 -24.01
N GLN A 449 29.32 28.34 -24.49
CA GLN A 449 29.56 29.63 -23.84
C GLN A 449 28.90 29.70 -22.45
N LEU A 450 27.62 29.29 -22.36
CA LEU A 450 26.87 29.24 -21.09
C LEU A 450 27.49 28.27 -20.09
N SER A 451 27.91 27.09 -20.57
CA SER A 451 28.57 26.09 -19.71
C SER A 451 29.93 26.56 -19.19
N ALA A 452 30.60 27.48 -19.90
CA ALA A 452 31.89 28.04 -19.49
C ALA A 452 31.75 29.27 -18.58
N SER A 453 30.61 29.95 -18.60
CA SER A 453 30.38 31.21 -17.87
C SER A 453 29.81 31.05 -16.46
N TYR A 454 29.64 29.81 -15.97
CA TYR A 454 28.95 29.51 -14.71
C TYR A 454 27.54 30.15 -14.62
N ASP A 455 26.87 30.24 -15.77
CA ASP A 455 25.52 30.81 -15.91
C ASP A 455 24.53 29.77 -16.46
N SER A 456 24.87 28.49 -16.29
CA SER A 456 24.06 27.39 -16.79
C SER A 456 23.08 26.92 -15.73
N ALA A 457 22.02 26.24 -16.17
CA ALA A 457 21.10 25.57 -15.25
C ALA A 457 21.80 24.53 -14.35
N ALA A 458 22.92 23.95 -14.78
CA ALA A 458 23.70 23.03 -13.96
C ALA A 458 24.27 23.70 -12.71
N ASP A 459 24.79 24.92 -12.87
CA ASP A 459 25.39 25.68 -11.78
C ASP A 459 24.35 26.00 -10.68
N TYR A 460 23.10 26.29 -11.08
CA TYR A 460 22.00 26.49 -10.13
C TYR A 460 21.70 25.23 -9.30
N PHE A 461 21.68 24.05 -9.94
CA PHE A 461 21.41 22.80 -9.23
C PHE A 461 22.60 22.32 -8.39
N ASP A 462 23.83 22.64 -8.80
CA ASP A 462 25.03 22.41 -8.00
C ASP A 462 25.00 23.25 -6.70
N GLU A 463 24.53 24.50 -6.74
CA GLU A 463 24.31 25.32 -5.53
C GLU A 463 23.25 24.73 -4.59
N LEU A 464 22.30 23.96 -5.13
CA LEU A 464 21.26 23.25 -4.39
C LEU A 464 21.70 21.86 -3.89
N GLU A 465 22.98 21.52 -4.01
CA GLU A 465 23.56 20.20 -3.68
C GLU A 465 22.96 19.04 -4.52
N ILE A 466 22.34 19.35 -5.67
CA ILE A 466 21.84 18.37 -6.64
C ILE A 466 22.91 18.20 -7.71
N HIS A 467 23.94 17.42 -7.37
CA HIS A 467 25.06 17.21 -8.28
C HIS A 467 24.73 16.25 -9.43
N PRO A 468 25.38 16.42 -10.60
CA PRO A 468 25.30 15.47 -11.70
C PRO A 468 25.64 14.05 -11.23
N ASP A 469 24.73 13.11 -11.46
CA ASP A 469 24.97 11.71 -11.17
C ASP A 469 26.04 11.17 -12.14
N ASN A 470 27.29 11.00 -11.69
CA ASN A 470 28.29 10.26 -12.46
C ASN A 470 27.88 8.78 -12.53
N ILE A 471 27.31 8.39 -13.67
CA ILE A 471 26.73 7.07 -13.92
C ILE A 471 27.78 5.97 -13.71
N GLU A 472 29.05 6.21 -14.03
CA GLU A 472 30.11 5.21 -13.91
C GLU A 472 30.48 4.95 -12.44
N GLU A 473 30.70 6.00 -11.67
CA GLU A 473 31.00 5.90 -10.23
C GLU A 473 29.81 5.32 -9.44
N ARG A 474 28.58 5.70 -9.80
CA ARG A 474 27.38 5.17 -9.15
C ARG A 474 27.18 3.69 -9.46
N LYS A 475 27.47 3.24 -10.68
CA LYS A 475 27.47 1.80 -11.03
C LYS A 475 28.49 1.02 -10.21
N GLN A 476 29.69 1.56 -10.00
CA GLN A 476 30.72 0.93 -9.18
C GLN A 476 30.26 0.80 -7.72
N ARG A 477 29.76 1.88 -7.10
CA ARG A 477 29.21 1.85 -5.73
C ARG A 477 28.06 0.85 -5.56
N LEU A 478 27.10 0.83 -6.49
CA LEU A 478 25.97 -0.11 -6.43
C LEU A 478 26.43 -1.57 -6.59
N ALA A 479 27.43 -1.82 -7.44
CA ALA A 479 28.02 -3.14 -7.59
C ALA A 479 28.71 -3.60 -6.29
N GLU A 480 29.48 -2.71 -5.65
CA GLU A 480 30.12 -2.97 -4.36
C GLU A 480 29.09 -3.25 -3.26
N GLU A 481 28.05 -2.43 -3.12
CA GLU A 481 26.97 -2.65 -2.15
C GLU A 481 26.21 -3.95 -2.40
N SER A 482 25.96 -4.31 -3.66
CA SER A 482 25.30 -5.56 -4.00
C SER A 482 26.16 -6.77 -3.62
N ALA A 483 27.48 -6.69 -3.83
CA ALA A 483 28.44 -7.72 -3.44
C ALA A 483 28.55 -7.84 -1.92
N GLU A 484 28.53 -6.72 -1.20
CA GLU A 484 28.49 -6.65 0.27
C GLU A 484 27.21 -7.32 0.82
N ARG A 485 26.03 -6.98 0.29
CA ARG A 485 24.76 -7.60 0.71
C ARG A 485 24.75 -9.11 0.46
N GLU A 486 25.25 -9.56 -0.68
CA GLU A 486 25.36 -11.00 -0.98
C GLU A 486 26.36 -11.71 -0.07
N ARG A 487 27.47 -11.07 0.30
CA ARG A 487 28.38 -11.61 1.33
C ARG A 487 27.69 -11.74 2.69
N ARG A 488 26.93 -10.73 3.12
CA ARG A 488 26.19 -10.75 4.40
C ARG A 488 25.14 -11.86 4.42
N LYS A 489 24.32 -11.98 3.36
CA LYS A 489 23.33 -13.06 3.24
C LYS A 489 23.97 -14.46 3.26
N LYS A 490 25.10 -14.63 2.57
CA LYS A 490 25.85 -15.89 2.61
C LYS A 490 26.40 -16.20 3.99
N ALA A 491 26.91 -15.18 4.71
CA ALA A 491 27.38 -15.34 6.08
C ALA A 491 26.25 -15.73 7.04
N THR A 492 25.10 -15.04 6.98
CA THR A 492 23.93 -15.38 7.81
C THR A 492 23.37 -16.76 7.49
N LEU A 493 23.34 -17.14 6.20
CA LEU A 493 22.92 -18.46 5.79
C LEU A 493 23.89 -19.53 6.31
N ALA A 494 25.20 -19.28 6.22
CA ALA A 494 26.23 -20.18 6.74
C ALA A 494 26.12 -20.36 8.27
N GLU A 495 25.85 -19.26 9.00
CA GLU A 495 25.62 -19.28 10.44
C GLU A 495 24.36 -20.08 10.81
N MET A 496 23.24 -19.84 10.12
CA MET A 496 22.02 -20.64 10.29
C MET A 496 22.25 -22.11 10.00
N THR A 497 22.97 -22.45 8.93
CA THR A 497 23.28 -23.86 8.61
C THR A 497 24.16 -24.51 9.67
N ALA A 498 25.15 -23.80 10.21
CA ALA A 498 26.00 -24.32 11.27
C ALA A 498 25.22 -24.54 12.58
N GLN A 499 24.31 -23.61 12.93
CA GLN A 499 23.41 -23.78 14.06
C GLN A 499 22.48 -24.98 13.88
N TYR A 500 21.91 -25.15 12.68
CA TYR A 500 21.06 -26.30 12.37
C TYR A 500 21.83 -27.63 12.47
N GLU A 501 23.04 -27.70 11.92
CA GLU A 501 23.91 -28.88 12.04
C GLU A 501 24.31 -29.18 13.49
N GLN A 502 24.56 -28.16 14.30
CA GLN A 502 24.83 -28.33 15.73
C GLN A 502 23.59 -28.84 16.46
N TRP A 503 22.41 -28.30 16.17
CA TRP A 503 21.15 -28.76 16.74
C TRP A 503 20.86 -30.22 16.38
N GLN A 504 21.08 -30.61 15.11
CA GLN A 504 20.96 -32.01 14.66
C GLN A 504 21.90 -32.95 15.40
N ARG A 505 23.16 -32.53 15.63
CA ARG A 505 24.13 -33.30 16.41
C ARG A 505 23.67 -33.48 17.87
N ASN A 506 23.22 -32.41 18.51
CA ASN A 506 22.71 -32.47 19.88
C ASN A 506 21.46 -33.37 19.98
N LEU A 507 20.55 -33.28 19.00
CA LEU A 507 19.35 -34.12 18.96
C LEU A 507 19.70 -35.61 18.83
N ALA A 508 20.69 -35.94 17.99
CA ALA A 508 21.18 -37.30 17.85
C ALA A 508 21.79 -37.84 19.15
N GLU A 509 22.53 -36.99 19.88
CA GLU A 509 23.11 -37.35 21.19
C GLU A 509 22.02 -37.62 22.24
N VAL A 510 21.00 -36.77 22.31
CA VAL A 510 19.85 -36.97 23.23
C VAL A 510 19.14 -38.28 22.93
N LYS A 511 18.88 -38.59 21.65
CA LYS A 511 18.27 -39.87 21.26
C LYS A 511 19.11 -41.08 21.68
N CYS A 512 20.43 -41.00 21.51
CA CYS A 512 21.34 -42.05 21.95
C CYS A 512 21.26 -42.25 23.47
N GLN A 513 21.24 -41.17 24.26
CA GLN A 513 21.10 -41.24 25.72
C GLN A 513 19.75 -41.83 26.15
N GLU A 514 18.65 -41.47 25.47
CA GLU A 514 17.33 -42.06 25.73
C GLU A 514 17.29 -43.55 25.42
N GLU A 515 17.90 -44.00 24.32
CA GLU A 515 18.02 -45.41 23.97
C GLU A 515 18.83 -46.18 25.01
N GLU A 516 19.98 -45.66 25.44
CA GLU A 516 20.80 -46.26 26.51
C GLU A 516 20.03 -46.36 27.83
N LEU A 517 19.27 -45.32 28.20
CA LEU A 517 18.43 -45.31 29.40
C LEU A 517 17.31 -46.35 29.31
N MET A 518 16.65 -46.43 28.16
CA MET A 518 15.60 -47.43 27.88
C MET A 518 16.15 -48.85 27.98
N GLU A 519 17.32 -49.11 27.40
CA GLU A 519 18.01 -50.40 27.53
C GLU A 519 18.32 -50.71 28.99
N ALA A 520 18.90 -49.76 29.74
CA ALA A 520 19.21 -49.93 31.15
C ALA A 520 17.97 -50.23 32.00
N CYS A 521 16.84 -49.57 31.71
CA CYS A 521 15.55 -49.83 32.37
C CYS A 521 14.98 -51.21 31.99
N ALA A 522 15.25 -51.71 30.78
CA ALA A 522 14.81 -53.02 30.33
C ALA A 522 15.68 -54.17 30.89
N LEU A 523 16.94 -53.91 31.30
CA LEU A 523 17.87 -54.94 31.79
C LEU A 523 17.33 -55.74 33.01
N PRO A 524 16.77 -55.14 34.07
CA PRO A 524 16.22 -55.89 35.20
C PRO A 524 15.07 -56.81 34.80
N LEU A 525 14.14 -56.31 33.97
CA LEU A 525 13.01 -57.09 33.49
C LEU A 525 13.49 -58.25 32.59
N ARG A 526 14.42 -57.98 31.68
CA ARG A 526 15.03 -59.01 30.82
C ARG A 526 15.77 -60.07 31.64
N SER A 527 16.51 -59.66 32.67
CA SER A 527 17.19 -60.57 33.60
C SER A 527 16.20 -61.43 34.39
N TYR A 528 15.12 -60.82 34.89
CA TYR A 528 14.04 -61.53 35.57
C TYR A 528 13.35 -62.54 34.65
N LEU A 529 12.99 -62.14 33.43
CA LEU A 529 12.39 -63.03 32.44
C LEU A 529 13.34 -64.20 32.13
N MET A 530 14.62 -63.93 31.85
CA MET A 530 15.62 -64.96 31.54
C MET A 530 15.91 -65.92 32.69
N LYS A 531 15.83 -65.46 33.94
CA LYS A 531 16.12 -66.28 35.12
C LYS A 531 14.91 -67.05 35.65
N THR A 532 13.72 -66.45 35.57
CA THR A 532 12.53 -66.95 36.27
C THR A 532 11.48 -67.52 35.31
N VAL A 533 11.29 -66.91 34.13
CA VAL A 533 10.22 -67.26 33.20
C VAL A 533 10.71 -68.16 32.07
N VAL A 534 11.85 -67.83 31.46
CA VAL A 534 12.40 -68.55 30.31
C VAL A 534 12.77 -70.01 30.64
N PRO A 535 13.36 -70.36 31.81
CA PRO A 535 13.68 -71.75 32.11
C PRO A 535 12.44 -72.67 32.22
N PRO A 536 11.41 -72.37 33.04
CA PRO A 536 10.22 -73.20 33.08
C PRO A 536 9.43 -73.15 31.77
N LEU A 537 9.38 -72.01 31.07
CA LEU A 537 8.76 -71.95 29.75
C LEU A 537 9.49 -72.83 28.73
N SER A 538 10.82 -72.88 28.76
CA SER A 538 11.62 -73.72 27.87
C SER A 538 11.42 -75.20 28.18
N GLU A 539 11.32 -75.56 29.47
CA GLU A 539 11.01 -76.93 29.91
C GLU A 539 9.59 -77.34 29.48
N ALA A 540 8.61 -76.46 29.71
CA ALA A 540 7.23 -76.66 29.27
C ALA A 540 7.14 -76.79 27.74
N LEU A 541 7.85 -75.95 26.98
CA LEU A 541 7.94 -76.04 25.51
C LEU A 541 8.59 -77.34 25.04
N LEU A 542 9.64 -77.80 25.73
CA LEU A 542 10.27 -79.09 25.45
C LEU A 542 9.32 -80.26 25.72
N ASP A 543 8.53 -80.21 26.80
CA ASP A 543 7.54 -81.24 27.10
C ASP A 543 6.34 -81.20 26.15
N CYS A 544 5.89 -80.00 25.77
CA CYS A 544 4.92 -79.77 24.70
C CYS A 544 5.40 -80.43 23.39
N SER A 545 6.70 -80.31 23.07
CA SER A 545 7.28 -80.92 21.87
C SER A 545 7.33 -82.46 21.90
N LYS A 546 7.40 -83.06 23.09
CA LYS A 546 7.38 -84.52 23.29
C LYS A 546 5.96 -85.08 23.25
N ILE A 547 5.02 -84.40 23.91
CA ILE A 547 3.63 -84.85 24.09
C ILE A 547 2.77 -84.52 22.85
N LYS A 548 3.10 -83.43 22.13
CA LYS A 548 2.37 -82.91 20.97
C LYS A 548 0.86 -82.79 21.21
N PRO A 549 0.44 -81.98 22.20
CA PRO A 549 -0.98 -81.72 22.42
C PRO A 549 -1.63 -81.05 21.20
N GLU A 550 -2.94 -81.24 21.02
CA GLU A 550 -3.69 -80.65 19.89
C GLU A 550 -3.72 -79.12 19.93
N ASP A 551 -3.67 -78.51 21.13
CA ASP A 551 -3.46 -77.07 21.31
C ASP A 551 -2.24 -76.83 22.23
N PRO A 552 -1.10 -76.39 21.70
CA PRO A 552 0.10 -76.12 22.48
C PRO A 552 0.02 -74.86 23.34
N VAL A 553 -0.87 -73.90 23.04
CA VAL A 553 -0.95 -72.61 23.76
C VAL A 553 -1.79 -72.75 25.03
N ASP A 554 -2.89 -73.51 24.98
CA ASP A 554 -3.72 -73.80 26.17
C ASP A 554 -3.02 -74.78 27.13
N TYR A 555 -2.05 -75.54 26.63
CA TYR A 555 -1.25 -76.49 27.41
C TYR A 555 -0.07 -75.85 28.18
N LEU A 556 0.49 -74.76 27.66
CA LEU A 556 1.61 -74.01 28.25
C LEU A 556 1.11 -72.95 29.24
#